data_AF-A0A2V7G9Y4-F1
#
_entry.id   AF-A0A2V7G9Y4-F1
#
_cell.length_a   1.000
_cell.length_b   1.000
_cell.length_c   1.000
_cell.angle_alpha   90.00
_cell.angle_beta   90.00
_cell.angle_gamma   90.00
#
_symmetry.space_group_name_H-M   'P 1'
#
loop_
_entity.id
_entity.type
_entity.pdbx_description
1 polymer ?
#
loop_
_entity_poly.entity_id
_entity_poly.type
_entity_poly.pdbx_seq_one_letter_code
_entity_poly.pdbx_strand_id
1 'polypeptide(L)' 'MATVTEHEVLDALRGVRDPDLGRDIVSLGFVKDVQVAGGTVGFTIEL' A
#
# COMPACT_ATOMS: atom_id res chain seq x y z
N MET A 1 -16.74 0.37 -15.06
CA MET A 1 -15.64 -0.53 -14.67
C MET A 1 -15.00 0.07 -13.44
N ALA A 2 -14.78 -0.71 -12.37
CA ALA A 2 -14.28 -0.19 -11.10
C ALA A 2 -12.83 0.27 -11.29
N THR A 3 -12.60 1.57 -11.22
CA THR A 3 -11.26 2.16 -11.25
C THR A 3 -10.70 2.08 -9.85
N VAL A 4 -9.79 1.13 -9.60
CA VAL A 4 -9.12 1.02 -8.30
C VAL A 4 -8.39 2.34 -8.03
N THR A 5 -8.60 2.89 -6.84
CA THR A 5 -7.96 4.15 -6.42
C THR A 5 -6.77 3.89 -5.51
N GLU A 6 -5.84 4.85 -5.44
CA GLU A 6 -4.72 4.81 -4.50
C GLU A 6 -5.20 4.63 -3.06
N HIS A 7 -6.30 5.29 -2.67
CA HIS A 7 -6.87 5.16 -1.34
C HIS A 7 -7.34 3.74 -1.04
N GLU A 8 -7.98 3.05 -2.00
CA GLU A 8 -8.37 1.64 -1.81
C GLU A 8 -7.16 0.72 -1.67
N VAL A 9 -6.09 0.99 -2.43
CA VAL A 9 -4.82 0.24 -2.30
C VAL A 9 -4.21 0.47 -0.92
N LEU A 10 -4.10 1.72 -0.48
CA LEU A 10 -3.55 2.05 0.84
C LEU A 10 -4.39 1.44 1.96
N ASP A 11 -5.72 1.47 1.87
CA ASP A 11 -6.58 0.89 2.89
C ASP A 11 -6.45 -0.64 2.94
N ALA A 12 -6.29 -1.31 1.79
CA ALA A 12 -5.97 -2.74 1.75
C ALA A 12 -4.59 -3.05 2.36
N LEU A 13 -3.58 -2.22 2.09
CA LEU A 13 -2.22 -2.39 2.62
C LEU A 13 -2.13 -2.15 4.13
N ARG A 14 -3.07 -1.42 4.75
CA ARG A 14 -3.13 -1.24 6.23
C ARG A 14 -3.33 -2.55 6.99
N GLY A 15 -3.86 -3.59 6.34
CA GLY A 15 -3.94 -4.93 6.91
C GLY A 15 -2.57 -5.60 7.08
N VAL A 16 -1.55 -5.14 6.33
CA VAL A 16 -0.20 -5.68 6.39
C VAL A 16 0.55 -5.03 7.54
N ARG A 17 0.76 -5.81 8.60
CA ARG A 17 1.52 -5.40 9.79
C ARG A 17 2.95 -5.90 9.71
N ASP A 18 3.86 -5.01 10.04
CA ASP A 18 5.26 -5.33 10.22
C ASP A 18 5.44 -6.08 11.57
N PRO A 19 6.04 -7.29 11.57
CA PRO A 19 6.21 -8.08 12.79
C PRO A 19 7.28 -7.53 13.73
N ASP A 20 8.24 -6.75 13.22
CA ASP A 20 9.35 -6.20 14.01
C ASP A 20 8.93 -4.93 14.75
N LEU A 21 8.20 -4.04 14.07
CA LEU A 21 7.71 -2.77 14.59
C LEU A 21 6.28 -2.84 15.16
N GLY A 22 5.51 -3.88 14.81
CA GLY A 22 4.15 -4.12 15.30
C GLY A 22 3.10 -3.14 14.76
N ARG A 23 3.42 -2.38 13.70
CA ARG A 23 2.55 -1.36 13.09
C ARG A 23 2.35 -1.65 11.60
N ASP A 24 1.31 -1.07 11.00
CA ASP A 24 1.04 -1.25 9.58
C ASP A 24 2.07 -0.50 8.71
N ILE A 25 2.46 -1.15 7.60
CA ILE A 25 3.47 -0.63 6.66
C ILE A 25 3.07 0.73 6.05
N VAL A 26 1.76 1.02 6.03
CA VAL A 26 1.21 2.29 5.55
C VAL A 26 1.43 3.40 6.58
N SER A 27 1.12 3.15 7.85
CA SER A 27 1.34 4.12 8.94
C SER A 27 2.81 4.28 9.32
N LEU A 28 3.66 3.31 8.96
CA LEU A 28 5.12 3.44 9.02
C LEU A 28 5.69 4.29 7.87
N GLY A 29 4.91 4.50 6.80
CA GLY A 29 5.34 5.28 5.65
C GLY A 29 6.32 4.55 4.72
N PHE A 30 6.35 3.22 4.80
CA PHE A 30 7.22 2.37 3.97
C PHE A 30 6.74 2.26 2.53
N VAL A 31 5.44 2.46 2.30
CA VAL A 31 4.86 2.40 0.95
C VAL A 31 5.16 3.71 0.21
N LYS A 32 5.88 3.60 -0.91
CA LYS A 32 6.29 4.69 -1.81
C LYS A 32 5.89 4.37 -3.25
N ASP A 33 5.84 5.39 -4.09
CA ASP A 33 5.59 5.26 -5.54
C ASP A 33 4.40 4.36 -5.91
N VAL A 34 3.23 4.60 -5.29
CA VAL A 34 2.01 3.85 -5.60
C VAL A 34 1.53 4.24 -6.99
N GLN A 35 1.39 3.24 -7.86
CA GLN A 35 0.92 3.39 -9.23
C GLN A 35 -0.21 2.39 -9.49
N VAL A 36 -1.31 2.89 -10.07
CA VAL A 36 -2.45 2.07 -10.44
C VAL A 36 -2.70 2.23 -11.93
N ALA A 37 -2.52 1.15 -12.69
CA ALA A 37 -2.64 1.13 -14.14
C ALA A 37 -3.55 -0.03 -14.59
N GLY A 38 -4.79 0.28 -14.95
CA GLY A 38 -5.71 -0.66 -15.62
C GLY A 38 -6.02 -1.94 -14.84
N GLY A 39 -5.85 -1.95 -13.52
CA GLY A 39 -6.02 -3.12 -12.66
C GLY A 39 -4.72 -3.70 -12.09
N THR A 40 -3.57 -3.26 -12.60
CA THR A 40 -2.27 -3.55 -11.99
C THR A 40 -1.93 -2.48 -10.97
N VAL A 41 -1.52 -2.90 -9.78
CA VAL A 41 -1.06 -2.03 -8.70
C VAL A 41 0.42 -2.31 -8.45
N GLY A 42 1.24 -1.27 -8.55
CA GLY A 42 2.66 -1.31 -8.21
C GLY A 42 2.96 -0.31 -7.11
N PHE A 43 3.85 -0.68 -6.18
CA PHE A 43 4.36 0.20 -5.15
C PHE A 43 5.76 -0.27 -4.74
N THR A 44 6.53 0.65 -4.20
CA THR A 44 7.85 0.40 -3.64
C THR A 44 7.74 0.31 -2.12
N ILE A 45 8.43 -0.65 -1.51
CA ILE A 45 8.61 -0.71 -0.05
C ILE A 45 10.04 -0.30 0.26
N GLU A 46 10.21 0.76 1.03
CA GLU A 46 11.49 1.17 1.60
C GLU A 46 11.46 1.00 3.12
N LEU A 47 12.46 0.31 3.68
CA LEU A 47 12.64 0.04 5.11
C LEU A 47 13.71 0.96 5.72
#